data_AF-A0A255DCH6-F1
#
_entry.id   AF-A0A255DCH6-F1
#
_cell.length_a   1.000
_cell.length_b   1.000
_cell.length_c   1.000
_cell.angle_alpha   90.00
_cell.angle_beta   90.00
_cell.angle_gamma   90.00
#
_symmetry.space_group_name_H-M   'P 1'
#
loop_
_entity.id
_entity.type
_entity.pdbx_description
1 polymer ?
#
loop_
_entity_poly.entity_id
_entity_poly.type
_entity_poly.pdbx_seq_one_letter_code
_entity_poly.pdbx_strand_id
1 'polypeptide(L)'
;MHNDPHCLEPGRMHPETLYASLTESVRRLVDVTIRSRSDLDCIASAKAKIDAAADELSDTLIPGSFGVQHDSDGRPRAWGNAVIGLRNALAPPLVVHHEADGGVWAEVTLGAAYEGPPGHVHGGICALLLDHVLGATAHKPGRPAVTGTLALRYELGTRLGPLRAEARVDRVEGAKTFAVGHLSTPDGVTVRAEGVFIHPRTVEP
;
A
#
# COMPACT_ATOMS: atom_id res chain seq x y z
N MET A 1 0.93 48.44 14.34
CA MET A 1 1.02 47.28 15.24
C MET A 1 0.27 46.15 14.55
N HIS A 2 0.82 45.49 13.53
CA HIS A 2 1.86 44.46 13.53
C HIS A 2 1.45 43.20 14.29
N ASN A 3 0.88 42.22 13.56
CA ASN A 3 1.25 40.81 13.67
C ASN A 3 0.67 40.02 12.48
N ASP A 4 1.55 39.55 11.60
CA ASP A 4 1.25 38.74 10.42
C ASP A 4 1.90 37.36 10.66
N PRO A 5 1.16 36.26 10.91
CA PRO A 5 1.75 35.01 11.40
C PRO A 5 1.97 33.96 10.30
N HIS A 6 2.31 34.36 9.07
CA HIS A 6 2.66 33.41 8.00
C HIS A 6 3.98 33.74 7.31
N CYS A 7 5.06 33.81 8.10
CA CYS A 7 6.37 33.47 7.59
C CYS A 7 6.50 31.94 7.57
N LEU A 8 6.19 31.32 6.43
CA LEU A 8 6.62 29.96 6.13
C LEU A 8 8.14 29.99 5.95
N GLU A 9 8.87 29.44 6.93
CA GLU A 9 10.32 29.24 6.85
C GLU A 9 10.66 28.35 5.63
N PRO A 10 11.43 28.84 4.64
CA PRO A 10 11.85 28.03 3.52
C PRO A 10 13.03 27.14 3.93
N GLY A 11 12.87 25.81 3.85
CA GLY A 11 14.02 24.89 3.80
C GLY A 11 14.04 23.67 4.72
N ARG A 12 13.02 23.42 5.56
CA ARG A 12 12.91 22.12 6.26
C ARG A 12 12.04 21.16 5.47
N MET A 13 12.67 20.17 4.83
CA MET A 13 11.96 19.05 4.27
C MET A 13 11.17 18.35 5.38
N HIS A 14 9.85 18.21 5.20
CA HIS A 14 9.00 17.53 6.18
C HIS A 14 9.48 16.06 6.31
N PRO A 15 9.60 15.49 7.52
CA PRO A 15 10.12 14.13 7.72
C PRO A 15 9.43 13.08 6.84
N GLU A 16 8.13 13.25 6.61
CA GLU A 16 7.33 12.40 5.71
C GLU A 16 7.85 12.42 4.26
N THR A 17 8.15 13.59 3.71
CA THR A 17 8.68 13.74 2.34
C THR A 17 10.04 13.04 2.19
N LEU A 18 10.90 13.14 3.21
CA LEU A 18 12.19 12.47 3.20
C LEU A 18 12.05 10.95 3.25
N TYR A 19 11.21 10.42 4.15
CA TYR A 19 10.96 8.98 4.21
C TYR A 19 10.29 8.44 2.94
N ALA A 20 9.38 9.21 2.33
CA ALA A 20 8.77 8.85 1.06
C ALA A 20 9.81 8.81 -0.07
N SER A 21 10.69 9.81 -0.15
CA SER A 21 11.77 9.87 -1.15
C SER A 21 12.80 8.74 -0.98
N LEU A 22 13.17 8.42 0.26
CA LEU A 22 14.01 7.25 0.56
C LEU A 22 13.33 5.96 0.11
N THR A 23 12.05 5.78 0.44
CA THR A 23 11.29 4.59 0.05
C THR A 23 11.20 4.46 -1.47
N GLU A 24 11.03 5.56 -2.20
CA GLU A 24 11.02 5.56 -3.66
C GLU A 24 12.38 5.17 -4.25
N SER A 25 13.48 5.60 -3.63
CA SER A 25 14.82 5.14 -4.00
C SER A 25 14.98 3.62 -3.83
N VAL A 26 14.42 3.06 -2.75
CA VAL A 26 14.40 1.61 -2.53
C VAL A 26 13.48 0.89 -3.53
N ARG A 27 12.30 1.44 -3.87
CA ARG A 27 11.43 0.86 -4.92
C ARG A 27 12.14 0.78 -6.27
N ARG A 28 12.82 1.87 -6.66
CA ARG A 28 13.66 1.89 -7.85
C ARG A 28 14.75 0.83 -7.77
N LEU A 29 15.38 0.64 -6.61
CA LEU A 29 16.40 -0.39 -6.40
C LEU A 29 15.82 -1.79 -6.61
N VAL A 30 14.67 -2.11 -6.01
CA VAL A 30 13.98 -3.40 -6.20
C VAL A 30 13.79 -3.70 -7.68
N ASP A 31 13.23 -2.75 -8.43
CA ASP A 31 13.00 -2.91 -9.86
C ASP A 31 14.29 -3.14 -10.67
N VAL A 32 15.33 -2.32 -10.45
CA VAL A 32 16.59 -2.48 -11.20
C VAL A 32 17.35 -3.74 -10.79
N THR A 33 17.23 -4.23 -9.56
CA THR A 33 17.86 -5.50 -9.16
C THR A 33 17.28 -6.71 -9.90
N ILE A 34 15.99 -6.65 -10.27
CA ILE A 34 15.32 -7.71 -11.03
C ILE A 34 15.72 -7.66 -12.51
N ARG A 35 15.76 -6.45 -13.09
CA ARG A 35 15.88 -6.27 -14.55
C ARG A 35 17.30 -6.00 -15.04
N SER A 36 18.25 -5.76 -14.14
CA SER A 36 19.62 -5.41 -14.52
C SER A 36 20.32 -6.56 -15.24
N ARG A 37 21.18 -6.18 -16.20
CA ARG A 37 22.11 -7.07 -16.91
C ARG A 37 23.55 -6.55 -16.81
N SER A 38 23.84 -5.75 -15.79
CA SER A 38 25.17 -5.20 -15.54
C SER A 38 26.21 -6.29 -15.29
N ASP A 39 27.48 -5.97 -15.51
CA ASP A 39 28.60 -6.85 -15.21
C ASP A 39 28.80 -7.08 -13.69
N LEU A 40 29.60 -8.08 -13.35
CA LEU A 40 29.82 -8.51 -11.97
C LEU A 40 30.48 -7.45 -11.09
N ASP A 41 31.36 -6.62 -11.65
CA ASP A 41 32.03 -5.54 -10.90
C ASP A 41 31.03 -4.45 -10.52
N CYS A 42 30.13 -4.08 -11.43
CA CYS A 42 29.04 -3.15 -11.17
C CYS A 42 28.09 -3.71 -10.10
N ILE A 43 27.73 -5.00 -10.18
CA ILE A 43 26.89 -5.67 -9.16
C ILE A 43 27.56 -5.65 -7.78
N ALA A 44 28.85 -5.97 -7.71
CA ALA A 44 29.60 -5.95 -6.45
C ALA A 44 29.67 -4.53 -5.84
N SER A 45 29.93 -3.51 -6.68
CA SER A 45 29.93 -2.10 -6.23
C SER A 45 28.56 -1.64 -5.75
N ALA A 46 27.49 -2.00 -6.47
CA ALA A 46 26.12 -1.65 -6.08
C ALA A 46 25.76 -2.31 -4.74
N LYS A 47 26.08 -3.60 -4.56
CA LYS A 47 25.86 -4.32 -3.31
C LYS A 47 26.54 -3.62 -2.13
N ALA A 48 27.82 -3.27 -2.25
CA ALA A 48 28.55 -2.61 -1.18
C ALA A 48 27.90 -1.27 -0.74
N LYS A 49 27.36 -0.50 -1.70
CA LYS A 49 26.64 0.76 -1.40
C LYS A 49 25.31 0.51 -0.70
N ILE A 50 24.60 -0.55 -1.08
CA ILE A 50 23.32 -0.93 -0.47
C ILE A 50 23.55 -1.40 0.96
N ASP A 51 24.57 -2.24 1.19
CA ASP A 51 24.94 -2.71 2.52
C ASP A 51 25.32 -1.52 3.42
N ALA A 52 26.18 -0.61 2.93
CA ALA A 52 26.58 0.57 3.71
C ALA A 52 25.39 1.48 4.08
N ALA A 53 24.45 1.69 3.16
CA ALA A 53 23.22 2.44 3.45
C ALA A 53 22.32 1.72 4.46
N ALA A 54 22.25 0.38 4.39
CA ALA A 54 21.49 -0.41 5.35
C ALA A 54 22.12 -0.37 6.74
N ASP A 55 23.45 -0.43 6.84
CA ASP A 55 24.19 -0.31 8.09
C ASP A 55 23.93 1.06 8.74
N GLU A 56 24.07 2.16 7.98
CA GLU A 56 23.80 3.52 8.48
C GLU A 56 22.36 3.69 8.98
N LEU A 57 21.36 3.18 8.25
CA LEU A 57 19.96 3.22 8.67
C LEU A 57 19.66 2.33 9.88
N SER A 58 20.49 1.31 10.11
CA SER A 58 20.31 0.34 11.20
C SER A 58 20.96 0.75 12.51
N ASP A 59 21.75 1.82 12.53
CA ASP A 59 22.36 2.38 13.75
C ASP A 59 21.31 2.78 14.81
N THR A 60 20.09 3.09 14.38
CA THR A 60 18.97 3.42 15.28
C THR A 60 17.67 2.78 14.80
N LEU A 61 17.38 1.61 15.32
CA LEU A 61 16.13 0.88 15.07
C LEU A 61 15.22 0.89 16.29
N ILE A 62 13.91 0.91 16.04
CA ILE A 62 12.92 0.57 17.06
C ILE A 62 12.96 -0.95 17.31
N PRO A 63 12.66 -1.42 18.54
CA PRO A 63 12.49 -2.84 18.78
C PRO A 63 11.19 -3.35 18.15
N GLY A 64 11.24 -4.52 17.51
CA GLY A 64 10.04 -5.21 17.04
C GLY A 64 9.33 -4.52 15.87
N SER A 65 7.99 -4.45 15.93
CA SER A 65 7.15 -4.00 14.82
C SER A 65 6.92 -2.49 14.82
N PHE A 66 6.78 -1.90 13.63
CA PHE A 66 6.43 -0.48 13.50
C PHE A 66 5.02 -0.17 14.05
N GLY A 67 4.08 -1.10 13.86
CA GLY A 67 2.70 -0.96 14.32
C GLY A 67 1.98 0.26 13.71
N VAL A 68 1.04 0.81 14.47
CA VAL A 68 0.41 2.10 14.18
C VAL A 68 1.02 3.13 15.12
N GLN A 69 1.77 4.07 14.56
CA GLN A 69 2.33 5.21 15.29
C GLN A 69 1.35 6.39 15.22
N HIS A 70 1.50 7.40 16.08
CA HIS A 70 0.69 8.63 16.00
C HIS A 70 1.61 9.84 15.76
N ASP A 71 1.13 10.82 14.99
CA ASP A 71 1.82 12.11 14.84
C ASP A 71 1.53 13.08 15.99
N SER A 72 2.11 14.29 15.93
CA SER A 72 1.89 15.32 16.95
C SER A 72 0.43 15.77 17.06
N ASP A 73 -0.35 15.57 16.00
CA ASP A 73 -1.78 15.89 15.93
C ASP A 73 -2.64 14.66 16.29
N GLY A 74 -2.03 13.55 16.71
CA GLY A 74 -2.71 12.31 17.06
C GLY A 74 -3.23 11.51 15.86
N ARG A 75 -2.81 11.82 14.63
CA ARG A 75 -3.23 11.08 13.44
C ARG A 75 -2.47 9.76 13.35
N PRO A 76 -3.17 8.64 13.08
CA PRO A 76 -2.53 7.33 12.98
C PRO A 76 -1.67 7.23 11.72
N ARG A 77 -0.50 6.60 11.85
CA ARG A 77 0.48 6.37 10.80
C ARG A 77 0.83 4.89 10.75
N ALA A 78 0.31 4.21 9.75
CA ALA A 78 0.64 2.82 9.44
C ALA A 78 1.77 2.74 8.41
N TRP A 79 2.84 3.51 8.58
CA TRP A 79 3.89 3.66 7.55
C TRP A 79 4.65 2.36 7.23
N GLY A 80 4.63 1.35 8.11
CA GLY A 80 5.16 0.01 7.84
C GLY A 80 4.17 -0.97 7.21
N ASN A 81 2.93 -0.57 6.94
CA ASN A 81 1.89 -1.46 6.41
C ASN A 81 2.29 -2.09 5.06
N ALA A 82 1.85 -3.33 4.82
CA ALA A 82 2.22 -4.09 3.62
C ALA A 82 1.55 -3.63 2.31
N VAL A 83 0.49 -2.81 2.39
CA VAL A 83 -0.26 -2.35 1.21
C VAL A 83 -0.14 -0.85 1.01
N ILE A 84 -0.22 -0.07 2.09
CA ILE A 84 -0.24 1.41 2.05
C ILE A 84 0.90 2.05 2.85
N GLY A 85 1.91 1.26 3.23
CA GLY A 85 3.00 1.73 4.07
C GLY A 85 3.92 2.69 3.32
N LEU A 86 3.92 3.97 3.72
CA LEU A 86 4.82 4.99 3.18
C LEU A 86 6.30 4.62 3.29
N ARG A 87 6.69 3.87 4.33
CA ARG A 87 8.06 3.39 4.60
C ARG A 87 8.29 1.94 4.14
N ASN A 88 7.34 1.35 3.41
CA ASN A 88 7.45 -0.01 2.92
C ASN A 88 7.60 -0.02 1.40
N ALA A 89 8.80 -0.35 0.91
CA ALA A 89 9.07 -0.40 -0.52
C ALA A 89 8.39 -1.60 -1.22
N LEU A 90 7.92 -2.60 -0.47
CA LEU A 90 7.12 -3.71 -1.01
C LEU A 90 5.63 -3.35 -1.12
N ALA A 91 5.18 -2.29 -0.44
CA ALA A 91 3.82 -1.82 -0.57
C ALA A 91 3.61 -1.27 -1.99
N PRO A 92 2.61 -1.80 -2.74
CA PRO A 92 2.22 -1.21 -4.01
C PRO A 92 1.94 0.28 -3.85
N PRO A 93 2.24 1.12 -4.86
CA PRO A 93 1.98 2.56 -4.82
C PRO A 93 0.48 2.84 -5.02
N LEU A 94 -0.35 2.28 -4.14
CA LEU A 94 -1.80 2.33 -4.17
C LEU A 94 -2.28 3.59 -3.46
N VAL A 95 -3.09 4.38 -4.16
CA VAL A 95 -3.83 5.51 -3.55
C VAL A 95 -5.32 5.17 -3.60
N VAL A 96 -5.93 5.10 -2.42
CA VAL A 96 -7.35 4.76 -2.28
C VAL A 96 -8.19 6.03 -2.25
N HIS A 97 -9.23 6.05 -3.06
CA HIS A 97 -10.20 7.13 -3.16
C HIS A 97 -11.57 6.62 -2.68
N HIS A 98 -12.29 7.49 -1.96
CA HIS A 98 -13.63 7.23 -1.46
C HIS A 98 -14.62 8.16 -2.13
N GLU A 99 -15.69 7.59 -2.66
CA GLU A 99 -16.80 8.31 -3.26
C GLU A 99 -17.91 8.59 -2.25
N ALA A 100 -18.70 9.62 -2.51
CA ALA A 100 -19.79 10.04 -1.62
C ALA A 100 -20.91 8.97 -1.48
N ASP A 101 -21.05 8.09 -2.48
CA ASP A 101 -22.02 6.99 -2.50
C ASP A 101 -21.51 5.72 -1.80
N GLY A 102 -20.30 5.75 -1.22
CA GLY A 102 -19.67 4.61 -0.57
C GLY A 102 -18.85 3.72 -1.50
N GLY A 103 -18.72 4.08 -2.78
CA GLY A 103 -17.74 3.47 -3.68
C GLY A 103 -16.31 3.73 -3.21
N VAL A 104 -15.43 2.75 -3.44
CA VAL A 104 -13.99 2.87 -3.18
C VAL A 104 -13.26 2.41 -4.41
N TRP A 105 -12.25 3.18 -4.83
CA TRP A 105 -11.41 2.79 -5.96
C TRP A 105 -9.96 3.19 -5.76
N ALA A 106 -9.08 2.58 -6.53
CA ALA A 106 -7.67 2.91 -6.55
C ALA A 106 -7.08 2.65 -7.94
N GLU A 107 -6.10 3.47 -8.31
CA GLU A 107 -5.28 3.26 -9.51
C GLU A 107 -3.85 2.96 -9.09
N VAL A 108 -3.24 2.00 -9.77
CA VAL A 108 -1.87 1.57 -9.47
C VAL A 108 -1.18 1.13 -10.76
N THR A 109 0.12 1.38 -10.85
CA THR A 109 0.96 0.84 -11.93
C THR A 109 1.94 -0.16 -11.33
N LEU A 110 1.84 -1.43 -11.74
CA LEU A 110 2.66 -2.51 -11.20
C LEU A 110 3.72 -2.96 -12.23
N GLY A 111 4.98 -2.95 -11.81
CA GLY A 111 6.12 -3.42 -12.59
C GLY A 111 6.66 -4.78 -12.14
N ALA A 112 7.90 -5.08 -12.51
CA ALA A 112 8.56 -6.37 -12.30
C ALA A 112 8.61 -6.83 -10.82
N ALA A 113 8.60 -5.90 -9.87
CA ALA A 113 8.56 -6.20 -8.44
C ALA A 113 7.32 -6.99 -7.99
N TYR A 114 6.26 -6.98 -8.80
CA TYR A 114 4.96 -7.61 -8.50
C TYR A 114 4.60 -8.72 -9.49
N GLU A 115 5.54 -9.09 -10.37
CA GLU A 115 5.36 -10.09 -11.41
C GLU A 115 5.26 -11.50 -10.82
N GLY A 116 4.36 -12.31 -11.36
CA GLY A 116 4.26 -13.73 -11.07
C GLY A 116 4.53 -14.55 -12.33
N PRO A 117 3.50 -14.92 -13.10
CA PRO A 117 3.71 -15.40 -14.46
C PRO A 117 4.35 -14.31 -15.33
N PRO A 118 5.14 -14.69 -16.36
CA PRO A 118 5.76 -13.71 -17.26
C PRO A 118 4.76 -12.70 -17.82
N GLY A 119 5.04 -11.41 -17.66
CA GLY A 119 4.23 -10.28 -18.10
C GLY A 119 2.96 -10.02 -17.29
N HIS A 120 2.73 -10.75 -16.19
CA HIS A 120 1.49 -10.67 -15.41
C HIS A 120 1.77 -10.47 -13.92
N VAL A 121 0.89 -9.71 -13.27
CA VAL A 121 0.87 -9.54 -11.82
C VAL A 121 0.63 -10.89 -11.15
N HIS A 122 1.39 -11.17 -10.09
CA HIS A 122 1.19 -12.38 -9.31
C HIS A 122 -0.21 -12.39 -8.67
N GLY A 123 -0.93 -13.51 -8.72
CA GLY A 123 -2.30 -13.59 -8.19
C GLY A 123 -2.40 -13.20 -6.71
N GLY A 124 -1.38 -13.52 -5.91
CA GLY A 124 -1.28 -13.05 -4.52
C GLY A 124 -1.22 -11.52 -4.35
N ILE A 125 -0.63 -10.79 -5.29
CA ILE A 125 -0.65 -9.33 -5.29
C ILE A 125 -2.04 -8.81 -5.68
N CYS A 126 -2.70 -9.45 -6.65
CA CYS A 126 -4.10 -9.14 -6.96
C CYS A 126 -5.00 -9.33 -5.73
N ALA A 127 -4.80 -10.42 -4.98
CA ALA A 127 -5.51 -10.67 -3.73
C ALA A 127 -5.22 -9.62 -2.65
N LEU A 128 -3.95 -9.23 -2.49
CA LEU A 128 -3.52 -8.18 -1.57
C LEU A 128 -4.23 -6.84 -1.84
N LEU A 129 -4.28 -6.44 -3.11
CA LEU A 129 -4.94 -5.19 -3.51
C LEU A 129 -6.45 -5.24 -3.27
N LEU A 130 -7.09 -6.36 -3.62
CA LEU A 130 -8.53 -6.53 -3.44
C LEU A 130 -8.91 -6.60 -1.96
N ASP A 131 -8.16 -7.32 -1.13
CA ASP A 131 -8.39 -7.33 0.33
C ASP A 131 -8.43 -5.90 0.89
N HIS A 132 -7.44 -5.08 0.51
CA HIS A 132 -7.34 -3.71 1.00
C HIS A 132 -8.47 -2.82 0.50
N VAL A 133 -8.77 -2.83 -0.80
CA VAL A 133 -9.80 -1.96 -1.40
C VAL A 133 -11.20 -2.35 -0.95
N LEU A 134 -11.51 -3.66 -0.85
CA LEU A 134 -12.77 -4.10 -0.27
C LEU A 134 -12.85 -3.74 1.22
N GLY A 135 -11.76 -3.93 1.98
CA GLY A 135 -11.69 -3.58 3.39
C GLY A 135 -11.90 -2.09 3.65
N ALA A 136 -11.43 -1.23 2.75
CA ALA A 136 -11.62 0.22 2.82
C ALA A 136 -13.11 0.61 2.73
N THR A 137 -13.96 -0.17 2.05
CA THR A 137 -15.43 0.06 2.04
C THR A 137 -16.07 -0.17 3.42
N ALA A 138 -15.47 -1.04 4.23
CA ALA A 138 -15.99 -1.42 5.55
C ALA A 138 -15.40 -0.60 6.70
N HIS A 139 -14.28 0.10 6.47
CA HIS A 139 -13.64 0.93 7.49
C HIS A 139 -14.50 2.13 7.85
N LYS A 140 -14.63 2.37 9.16
CA LYS A 140 -15.33 3.54 9.72
C LYS A 140 -14.38 4.27 10.67
N PRO A 141 -14.50 5.61 10.82
CA PRO A 141 -13.73 6.34 11.81
C PRO A 141 -13.84 5.72 13.20
N GLY A 142 -12.70 5.39 13.82
CA GLY A 142 -12.62 4.76 15.15
C GLY A 142 -13.13 3.31 15.23
N ARG A 143 -13.53 2.69 14.13
CA ARG A 143 -14.08 1.33 14.09
C ARG A 143 -13.46 0.54 12.93
N PRO A 144 -12.26 -0.02 13.11
CA PRO A 144 -11.62 -0.84 12.09
C PRO A 144 -12.47 -2.08 11.78
N ALA A 145 -12.34 -2.58 10.56
CA ALA A 145 -12.91 -3.84 10.14
C ALA A 145 -11.77 -4.81 9.80
N VAL A 146 -11.93 -6.07 10.19
CA VAL A 146 -10.97 -7.13 9.86
C VAL A 146 -11.56 -8.06 8.82
N THR A 147 -10.73 -8.58 7.92
CA THR A 147 -11.16 -9.56 6.93
C THR A 147 -11.55 -10.87 7.64
N GLY A 148 -12.80 -11.28 7.50
CA GLY A 148 -13.28 -12.59 7.92
C GLY A 148 -13.19 -13.63 6.81
N THR A 149 -13.50 -13.25 5.57
CA THR A 149 -13.39 -14.12 4.39
C THR A 149 -13.13 -13.28 3.15
N LEU A 150 -12.28 -13.78 2.26
CA LEU A 150 -12.03 -13.20 0.95
C LEU A 150 -12.09 -14.32 -0.10
N ALA A 151 -12.99 -14.18 -1.07
CA ALA A 151 -13.15 -15.09 -2.18
C ALA A 151 -12.80 -14.38 -3.49
N LEU A 152 -11.95 -14.99 -4.32
CA LEU A 152 -11.48 -14.41 -5.58
C LEU A 152 -11.79 -15.33 -6.76
N ARG A 153 -12.19 -14.74 -7.88
CA ARG A 153 -12.30 -15.40 -9.19
C ARG A 153 -11.37 -14.70 -10.18
N TYR A 154 -10.34 -15.42 -10.61
CA TYR A 154 -9.42 -14.98 -11.66
C TYR A 154 -10.01 -15.32 -13.02
N GLU A 155 -10.44 -14.30 -13.77
CA GLU A 155 -11.15 -14.43 -15.05
C GLU A 155 -10.20 -14.28 -16.24
N LEU A 156 -9.25 -13.35 -16.13
CA LEU A 156 -8.24 -13.06 -17.15
C LEU A 156 -6.88 -12.82 -16.49
N GLY A 157 -5.80 -12.97 -17.26
CA GLY A 157 -4.46 -12.60 -16.80
C GLY A 157 -4.37 -11.11 -16.52
N THR A 158 -3.95 -10.74 -15.31
CA THR A 158 -3.70 -9.34 -14.94
C THR A 158 -2.34 -8.90 -15.47
N ARG A 159 -2.28 -8.20 -16.60
CA ARG A 159 -1.01 -7.73 -17.17
C ARG A 159 -0.30 -6.74 -16.23
N LEU A 160 1.03 -6.74 -16.26
CA LEU A 160 1.83 -5.65 -15.67
C LEU A 160 1.48 -4.31 -16.33
N GLY A 161 1.64 -3.21 -15.60
CA GLY A 161 1.29 -1.86 -16.03
C GLY A 161 0.13 -1.25 -15.22
N PRO A 162 -0.62 -0.30 -15.81
CA PRO A 162 -1.73 0.37 -15.16
C PRO A 162 -2.92 -0.56 -14.88
N LEU A 163 -3.46 -0.46 -13.67
CA LEU A 163 -4.54 -1.27 -13.13
C LEU A 163 -5.49 -0.39 -12.34
N ARG A 164 -6.76 -0.77 -12.33
CA ARG A 164 -7.80 -0.15 -11.51
C ARG A 164 -8.43 -1.18 -10.60
N ALA A 165 -8.56 -0.83 -9.32
CA ALA A 165 -9.30 -1.60 -8.33
C ALA A 165 -10.55 -0.83 -7.94
N GLU A 166 -11.70 -1.49 -7.88
CA GLU A 166 -12.96 -0.88 -7.47
C GLU A 166 -13.71 -1.82 -6.54
N ALA A 167 -14.34 -1.26 -5.50
CA ALA A 167 -15.18 -1.98 -4.57
C ALA A 167 -16.34 -1.12 -4.08
N ARG A 168 -17.38 -1.79 -3.61
CA ARG A 168 -18.52 -1.18 -2.92
C ARG A 168 -19.10 -2.15 -1.90
N VAL A 169 -19.82 -1.61 -0.93
CA VAL A 169 -20.65 -2.43 -0.04
C VAL A 169 -21.80 -3.03 -0.84
N ASP A 170 -21.97 -4.35 -0.74
CA ASP A 170 -23.12 -5.07 -1.26
C ASP A 170 -24.26 -5.05 -0.24
N ARG A 171 -23.96 -5.42 1.00
CA ARG A 171 -24.91 -5.41 2.12
C ARG A 171 -24.22 -5.41 3.48
N VAL A 172 -24.98 -5.09 4.53
CA VAL A 172 -24.54 -5.12 5.92
C VAL A 172 -25.50 -5.96 6.75
N GLU A 173 -24.97 -6.88 7.55
CA GLU A 173 -25.73 -7.73 8.47
C GLU A 173 -25.07 -7.75 9.85
N GLY A 174 -25.65 -6.99 10.78
CA GLY A 174 -25.14 -6.88 12.14
C GLY A 174 -23.68 -6.37 12.15
N ALA A 175 -22.76 -7.21 12.60
CA ALA A 175 -21.32 -6.88 12.67
C ALA A 175 -20.55 -7.14 11.36
N LYS A 176 -21.22 -7.68 10.33
CA LYS A 176 -20.61 -8.07 9.06
C LYS A 176 -20.94 -7.06 7.96
N THR A 177 -19.92 -6.60 7.25
CA THR A 177 -20.04 -5.86 6.00
C THR A 177 -19.63 -6.78 4.86
N PHE A 178 -20.52 -6.98 3.89
CA PHE A 178 -20.25 -7.72 2.68
C PHE A 178 -19.92 -6.72 1.58
N ALA A 179 -18.74 -6.87 0.98
CA ALA A 179 -18.26 -6.00 -0.08
C ALA A 179 -17.95 -6.83 -1.33
N VAL A 180 -18.16 -6.21 -2.48
CA VAL A 180 -17.83 -6.78 -3.78
C VAL A 180 -16.92 -5.81 -4.51
N GLY A 181 -15.99 -6.35 -5.29
CA GLY A 181 -15.06 -5.54 -6.05
C GLY A 181 -14.36 -6.32 -7.14
N HIS A 182 -13.51 -5.62 -7.89
CA HIS A 182 -12.75 -6.23 -8.97
C HIS A 182 -11.48 -5.45 -9.30
N LEU A 183 -10.55 -6.13 -9.97
CA LEU A 183 -9.41 -5.52 -10.66
C LEU A 183 -9.67 -5.52 -12.16
N SER A 184 -9.33 -4.43 -12.81
CA SER A 184 -9.39 -4.28 -14.27
C SER A 184 -8.09 -3.75 -14.84
N THR A 185 -7.84 -4.15 -16.08
CA THR A 185 -6.81 -3.63 -16.98
C THR A 185 -7.51 -2.98 -18.19
N PRO A 186 -6.78 -2.37 -19.13
CA PRO A 186 -7.37 -1.99 -20.42
C PRO A 186 -8.03 -3.14 -21.18
N ASP A 187 -7.64 -4.39 -20.91
CA ASP A 187 -8.21 -5.60 -21.54
C ASP A 187 -9.54 -6.04 -20.88
N GLY A 188 -9.95 -5.41 -19.77
CA GLY A 188 -11.18 -5.70 -19.04
C GLY A 188 -10.96 -6.17 -17.61
N VAL A 189 -12.03 -6.70 -17.00
CA VAL A 189 -12.00 -7.24 -15.63
C VAL A 189 -11.18 -8.52 -15.59
N THR A 190 -10.18 -8.55 -14.70
CA THR A 190 -9.23 -9.66 -14.59
C THR A 190 -9.49 -10.52 -13.36
N VAL A 191 -9.85 -9.91 -12.23
CA VAL A 191 -10.14 -10.61 -10.98
C VAL A 191 -11.37 -10.00 -10.34
N ARG A 192 -12.34 -10.83 -9.93
CA ARG A 192 -13.47 -10.41 -9.09
C ARG A 192 -13.25 -10.89 -7.67
N ALA A 193 -13.72 -10.12 -6.70
CA ALA A 193 -13.67 -10.49 -5.30
C ALA A 193 -14.98 -10.21 -4.57
N GLU A 194 -15.26 -11.08 -3.61
CA GLU A 194 -16.27 -10.91 -2.58
C GLU A 194 -15.57 -11.02 -1.23
N GLY A 195 -15.88 -10.11 -0.32
CA GLY A 195 -15.25 -10.02 1.00
C GLY A 195 -16.28 -9.88 2.11
N VAL A 196 -16.03 -10.57 3.22
CA VAL A 196 -16.77 -10.41 4.47
C VAL A 196 -15.84 -9.75 5.48
N PHE A 197 -16.19 -8.54 5.91
CA PHE A 197 -15.44 -7.76 6.88
C PHE A 197 -16.21 -7.66 8.18
N ILE A 198 -15.51 -7.85 9.30
CA ILE A 198 -16.12 -7.96 10.62
C ILE A 198 -15.63 -6.79 11.46
N HIS A 199 -16.54 -6.05 12.08
CA HIS A 199 -16.19 -5.15 13.17
C HIS A 199 -16.06 -5.96 14.46
N PRO A 200 -14.86 -6.07 15.06
CA PRO A 200 -14.69 -6.76 16.32
C PRO A 200 -15.56 -6.11 17.41
N ARG A 201 -16.07 -6.93 18.34
CA ARG A 201 -16.71 -6.38 19.54
C ARG A 201 -15.63 -5.65 20.34
N THR A 202 -15.85 -4.37 20.64
CA THR A 202 -15.04 -3.65 21.62
C THR A 202 -15.20 -4.39 22.95
N VAL A 203 -14.11 -4.94 23.47
CA VAL A 203 -14.03 -5.32 24.87
C VAL A 203 -13.59 -4.05 25.58
N GLU A 204 -14.51 -3.39 26.29
CA GLU A 204 -14.10 -2.34 27.23
C GLU A 204 -13.17 -2.99 28.28
N PRO A 205 -12.04 -2.34 28.63
CA PRO A 205 -11.10 -2.85 29.62
C PRO A 205 -11.71 -2.95 31.02
#